data_AF-A0A077KPZ3-F1
#
_entry.id   AF-A0A077KPZ3-F1
#
_cell.length_a   1.000
_cell.length_b   1.000
_cell.length_c   1.000
_cell.angle_alpha   90.00
_cell.angle_beta   90.00
_cell.angle_gamma   90.00
#
_symmetry.space_group_name_H-M   'P 1'
#
loop_
_entity.id
_entity.type
_entity.pdbx_description
1 polymer ?
#
loop_
_entity_poly.entity_id
_entity_poly.type
_entity_poly.pdbx_seq_one_letter_code
_entity_poly.pdbx_strand_id
1 'polypeptide(L)'
;MQAAAMNPIALDETKVSQETIDKELEIERHKLTEEGKPANIIDNILKGKMQRFYKDNTLVHQDFIKDSSISVADYVKSVNADLKVTGFIRVSL
;
A
#
# COMPACT_ATOMS: atom_id res chain seq x y z
N MET A 1 8.20 5.13 15.03
CA MET A 1 7.91 6.39 14.30
C MET A 1 7.27 6.16 12.93
N GLN A 2 7.72 5.17 12.14
CA GLN A 2 7.16 4.86 10.80
C GLN A 2 5.62 4.91 10.72
N ALA A 3 4.92 4.06 11.48
CA ALA A 3 3.47 3.94 11.40
C ALA A 3 2.74 5.24 11.78
N ALA A 4 3.29 6.04 12.70
CA ALA A 4 2.69 7.32 13.07
C ALA A 4 2.78 8.34 11.92
N ALA A 5 3.92 8.40 11.23
CA ALA A 5 4.20 9.37 10.18
C ALA A 5 3.52 9.02 8.85
N MET A 6 3.49 7.75 8.47
CA MET A 6 3.02 7.31 7.15
C MET A 6 1.55 6.87 7.13
N ASN A 7 0.93 6.68 8.31
CA ASN A 7 -0.49 6.32 8.45
C ASN A 7 -0.93 5.11 7.58
N PRO A 8 -0.25 3.95 7.67
CA PRO A 8 -0.69 2.76 6.95
C PRO A 8 -2.06 2.29 7.46
N ILE A 9 -2.90 1.81 6.54
CA ILE A 9 -4.24 1.30 6.85
C ILE A 9 -4.22 -0.18 7.26
N ALA A 10 -3.18 -0.92 6.86
CA ALA A 10 -3.05 -2.36 7.09
C ALA A 10 -1.59 -2.77 7.28
N LEU A 11 -1.36 -3.97 7.81
CA LEU A 11 0.00 -4.51 7.97
C LEU A 11 0.62 -4.82 6.60
N ASP A 12 -0.12 -5.55 5.78
CA ASP A 12 0.23 -6.04 4.45
C ASP A 12 -1.05 -6.08 3.57
N GLU A 13 -0.90 -6.43 2.30
CA GLU A 13 -1.98 -6.52 1.31
C GLU A 13 -3.08 -7.52 1.69
N THR A 14 -2.75 -8.55 2.48
CA THR A 14 -3.70 -9.57 2.93
C THR A 14 -4.60 -9.08 4.07
N LYS A 15 -4.18 -8.00 4.73
CA LYS A 15 -4.92 -7.36 5.82
C LYS A 15 -5.73 -6.14 5.37
N VAL A 16 -5.68 -5.77 4.10
CA VAL A 16 -6.56 -4.74 3.55
C VAL A 16 -7.96 -5.33 3.38
N SER A 17 -8.99 -4.60 3.81
CA SER A 17 -10.37 -5.07 3.66
C SER A 17 -10.80 -5.09 2.19
N GLN A 18 -11.58 -6.08 1.78
CA GLN A 18 -12.10 -6.17 0.41
C GLN A 18 -12.92 -4.94 0.04
N GLU A 19 -13.70 -4.41 0.98
CA GLU A 19 -14.47 -3.17 0.79
C GLU A 19 -13.57 -1.98 0.44
N THR A 20 -12.39 -1.85 1.07
CA THR A 20 -11.42 -0.80 0.72
C THR A 20 -10.85 -1.00 -0.68
N ILE A 21 -10.50 -2.24 -1.04
CA ILE A 21 -9.96 -2.58 -2.35
C ILE A 21 -10.98 -2.27 -3.45
N ASP A 22 -12.23 -2.68 -3.26
CA ASP A 22 -13.31 -2.49 -4.23
C ASP A 22 -13.61 -1.01 -4.44
N LYS A 23 -13.69 -0.23 -3.35
CA LYS A 23 -13.88 1.23 -3.41
C LYS A 23 -12.75 1.92 -4.16
N GLU A 24 -11.50 1.58 -3.87
CA GLU A 24 -10.34 2.19 -4.55
C GLU A 24 -10.33 1.83 -6.05
N LEU A 25 -10.60 0.57 -6.39
CA LEU A 25 -10.72 0.11 -7.77
C LEU A 25 -11.83 0.82 -8.53
N GLU A 26 -13.00 1.03 -7.90
CA GLU A 26 -14.12 1.75 -8.50
C GLU A 26 -13.77 3.21 -8.76
N ILE A 27 -13.18 3.89 -7.77
CA ILE A 27 -12.74 5.29 -7.89
C ILE A 27 -11.73 5.45 -9.02
N GLU A 28 -10.70 4.60 -9.06
CA GLU A 28 -9.66 4.68 -10.10
C GLU A 28 -10.17 4.29 -11.48
N ARG A 29 -11.08 3.31 -11.58
CA ARG A 29 -11.73 2.94 -12.85
C ARG A 29 -12.58 4.10 -13.37
N HIS A 30 -13.34 4.76 -12.50
CA HIS A 30 -14.16 5.91 -12.87
C HIS A 30 -13.30 7.04 -13.44
N LYS A 31 -12.23 7.43 -12.73
CA LYS A 31 -11.28 8.46 -13.19
C LYS A 31 -10.72 8.14 -14.58
N LEU A 32 -10.26 6.91 -14.80
CA LEU A 32 -9.67 6.51 -16.09
C LEU A 32 -10.70 6.45 -17.23
N THR A 33 -11.96 6.15 -16.89
CA THR A 33 -13.07 6.15 -17.85
C THR A 33 -13.44 7.57 -18.24
N GLU A 34 -13.48 8.51 -17.29
CA GLU A 34 -13.69 9.94 -17.54
C GLU A 34 -12.56 10.56 -18.37
N GLU A 35 -11.32 10.08 -18.19
CA GLU A 35 -10.18 10.43 -19.04
C GLU A 35 -10.27 9.86 -20.48
N GLY A 36 -11.31 9.07 -20.79
CA GLY A 36 -11.56 8.52 -22.12
C GLY A 36 -10.65 7.36 -22.51
N LYS A 37 -10.04 6.66 -21.55
CA LYS A 37 -9.12 5.56 -21.84
C LYS A 37 -9.87 4.28 -22.25
N PRO A 38 -9.35 3.50 -23.21
CA PRO A 38 -9.91 2.20 -23.59
C PRO A 38 -9.91 1.19 -22.44
N ALA A 39 -10.98 0.39 -22.30
CA ALA A 39 -11.16 -0.57 -21.20
C ALA A 39 -9.98 -1.56 -21.03
N ASN A 40 -9.42 -2.04 -22.14
CA ASN A 40 -8.24 -2.93 -22.14
C ASN A 40 -6.96 -2.27 -21.59
N ILE A 41 -6.85 -0.95 -21.68
CA ILE A 41 -5.74 -0.18 -21.10
C ILE A 41 -6.03 0.13 -19.63
N ILE A 42 -7.29 0.43 -19.28
CA ILE A 42 -7.73 0.71 -17.91
C ILE A 42 -7.36 -0.45 -16.98
N ASP A 43 -7.67 -1.69 -17.34
CA ASP A 43 -7.38 -2.85 -16.48
C ASP A 43 -5.88 -3.04 -16.19
N ASN A 44 -5.02 -2.73 -17.16
CA ASN A 44 -3.57 -2.77 -16.97
C ASN A 44 -3.08 -1.63 -16.05
N ILE A 45 -3.64 -0.43 -16.20
CA ILE A 45 -3.31 0.71 -15.33
C ILE A 45 -3.79 0.45 -13.90
N LEU A 46 -4.98 -0.11 -13.73
CA LEU A 46 -5.55 -0.44 -12.42
C LEU A 46 -4.65 -1.41 -11.64
N LYS A 47 -4.07 -2.42 -12.29
CA LYS A 47 -3.11 -3.32 -11.64
C LYS A 47 -1.90 -2.57 -11.07
N GLY A 48 -1.31 -1.66 -11.86
CA GLY A 48 -0.18 -0.84 -11.40
C GLY A 48 -0.56 0.12 -10.27
N LYS A 49 -1.75 0.74 -10.36
CA LYS A 49 -2.29 1.59 -9.28
C LYS A 49 -2.55 0.82 -8.00
N MET A 50 -3.07 -0.41 -8.09
CA MET A 50 -3.25 -1.25 -6.91
C MET A 50 -1.94 -1.66 -6.26
N GLN A 51 -0.92 -1.99 -7.06
CA GLN A 51 0.42 -2.24 -6.51
C GLN A 51 0.96 -1.02 -5.77
N ARG A 52 0.79 0.17 -6.33
CA ARG A 52 1.17 1.42 -5.67
C ARG A 52 0.34 1.69 -4.41
N PHE A 53 -0.97 1.40 -4.44
CA PHE A 53 -1.84 1.52 -3.29
C PHE A 53 -1.33 0.65 -2.13
N TYR A 54 -0.96 -0.61 -2.39
CA TYR A 54 -0.39 -1.47 -1.34
C TYR A 54 0.96 -0.96 -0.86
N LYS A 55 1.81 -0.46 -1.76
CA LYS A 55 3.09 0.16 -1.39
C LYS A 55 2.88 1.34 -0.44
N ASP A 56 1.93 2.22 -0.74
CA ASP A 56 1.75 3.46 0.01
C ASP A 56 0.92 3.27 1.29
N ASN A 57 0.02 2.27 1.34
CA ASN A 57 -0.96 2.12 2.41
C ASN A 57 -0.71 0.93 3.36
N THR A 58 0.28 0.07 3.11
CA THR A 58 0.59 -1.05 4.00
C THR A 58 1.91 -0.85 4.72
N LEU A 59 1.96 -1.24 6.01
CA LEU A 59 3.12 -0.98 6.87
C LEU A 59 4.39 -1.63 6.36
N VAL A 60 4.30 -2.85 5.79
CA VAL A 60 5.48 -3.62 5.37
C VAL A 60 6.04 -3.20 4.02
N HIS A 61 5.18 -2.74 3.08
CA HIS A 61 5.60 -2.40 1.71
C HIS A 61 6.00 -0.95 1.52
N GLN A 62 5.59 -0.06 2.42
CA GLN A 62 5.96 1.35 2.35
C GLN A 62 7.47 1.57 2.46
N ASP A 63 7.90 2.66 1.85
CA ASP A 63 9.27 3.14 1.91
C ASP A 63 9.61 3.52 3.36
N PHE A 64 10.80 3.13 3.82
CA PHE A 64 11.24 3.41 5.18
C PHE A 64 11.54 4.90 5.34
N ILE A 65 10.99 5.55 6.36
CA ILE A 65 11.06 7.01 6.51
C ILE A 65 12.49 7.55 6.66
N LYS A 66 13.43 6.71 7.12
CA LYS A 66 14.84 7.09 7.24
C LYS A 66 15.66 6.79 5.99
N ASP A 67 15.14 5.93 5.12
CA ASP A 67 15.78 5.51 3.88
C ASP A 67 14.71 5.04 2.89
N SER A 68 14.31 5.94 1.99
CA SER A 68 13.26 5.66 1.02
C SER A 68 13.69 4.71 -0.09
N SER A 69 14.94 4.22 -0.09
CA SER A 69 15.41 3.23 -1.06
C SER A 69 14.99 1.80 -0.71
N ILE A 70 14.60 1.55 0.54
CA ILE A 70 14.20 0.24 1.04
C ILE A 70 12.80 0.27 1.65
N SER A 71 12.11 -0.87 1.58
CA SER A 71 10.83 -1.04 2.29
C SER A 71 11.06 -1.27 3.78
N VAL A 72 10.00 -1.11 4.58
CA VAL A 72 10.03 -1.47 6.00
C VAL A 72 10.32 -2.97 6.18
N ALA A 73 9.78 -3.84 5.33
CA ALA A 73 10.07 -5.27 5.37
C ALA A 73 11.55 -5.57 5.13
N ASP A 74 12.16 -4.91 4.15
CA ASP A 74 13.57 -5.09 3.81
C ASP A 74 14.48 -4.55 4.91
N TYR A 75 14.12 -3.41 5.50
CA TYR A 75 14.83 -2.88 6.66
C TYR A 75 14.82 -3.87 7.83
N VAL A 76 13.66 -4.45 8.18
CA VAL A 76 13.57 -5.42 9.28
C VAL A 76 14.43 -6.65 9.00
N LYS A 77 14.40 -7.18 7.78
CA LYS A 77 15.23 -8.32 7.36
C LYS A 77 16.72 -8.00 7.37
N SER A 78 17.10 -6.74 7.09
CA SER A 78 18.51 -6.30 7.10
C SER A 78 19.13 -6.35 8.51
N VAL A 79 18.29 -6.23 9.55
CA VAL A 79 18.71 -6.36 10.96
C VAL A 79 18.84 -7.83 11.34
N ASN A 80 17.84 -8.65 10.99
CA ASN A 80 17.86 -10.10 11.15
C ASN A 80 16.81 -10.73 10.23
N ALA A 81 17.21 -11.76 9.48
CA ALA A 81 16.38 -12.41 8.46
C ALA A 81 15.08 -13.05 9.02
N ASP A 82 15.07 -13.43 10.29
CA ASP A 82 13.94 -14.09 10.95
C ASP A 82 12.93 -13.09 11.56
N LEU A 83 13.24 -11.80 11.56
CA LEU A 83 12.34 -10.79 12.12
C LEU A 83 11.16 -10.51 11.19
N LYS A 84 9.98 -10.45 11.79
CA LYS A 84 8.73 -10.07 11.11
C LYS A 84 7.92 -9.12 11.97
N VAL A 85 7.32 -8.12 11.33
CA VAL A 85 6.32 -7.26 11.95
C VAL A 85 5.02 -8.05 12.08
N THR A 86 4.54 -8.24 13.31
CA THR A 86 3.34 -9.04 13.59
C THR A 86 2.05 -8.22 13.65
N GLY A 87 2.16 -6.92 13.89
CA GLY A 87 1.02 -6.01 13.94
C GLY A 87 1.42 -4.61 14.39
N PHE A 88 0.48 -3.67 14.31
CA PHE A 88 0.62 -2.33 14.84
C PHE A 88 -0.74 -1.77 15.26
N ILE A 89 -0.73 -0.77 16.13
CA ILE A 89 -1.90 0.05 16.46
C ILE A 89 -1.46 1.50 16.30
N ARG A 90 -2.26 2.28 15.55
CA ARG A 90 -2.07 3.71 15.38
C ARG A 90 -3.29 4.42 15.97
N VAL A 91 -3.04 5.38 16.86
CA VAL A 91 -4.07 6.27 17.42
C VAL A 91 -3.69 7.70 17.04
N SER A 92 -4.67 8.48 16.57
CA SER A 92 -4.54 9.92 16.30
C SER A 92 -5.71 10.67 16.93
N LEU A 93 -5.46 11.91 17.36
CA LEU A 93 -6.46 12.81 17.96
C LEU A 93 -7.33 13.47 16.89
#